data_AF-A0A8U0PFH2-F1
#
_entry.id   AF-A0A8U0PFH2-F1
#
_cell.length_a   1.000
_cell.length_b   1.000
_cell.length_c   1.000
_cell.angle_alpha   90.00
_cell.angle_beta   90.00
_cell.angle_gamma   90.00
#
_symmetry.space_group_name_H-M   'P 1'
#
loop_
_entity.id
_entity.type
_entity.pdbx_description
1 polymer ?
#
loop_
_entity_poly.entity_id
_entity_poly.type
_entity_poly.pdbx_seq_one_letter_code
_entity_poly.pdbx_strand_id
1 'polypeptide(L)'
;MSKGVWRKRALSTTGEALFTCLVMMFLLVAVLKHRGTLVEEGSTGREFGTRSLQSLNSMNNNDKTVNQAPAEDRVGEKCQATQVKGFSAYFSELSRGKRAVEHRAVKASDPTPVEELSPADVFIAVKTTKKYHHTRLDLLLDTWISTNMLQTYVFTDGEDDRLRKRMGSHMINTNCSAAHSRQALSCKMAVEYDTFISSGKK
;
A
#
# COMPACT_ATOMS: atom_id res chain seq x y z
N MET A 1 61.00 60.12 -22.62
CA MET A 1 59.68 59.46 -22.59
C MET A 1 59.72 58.33 -21.56
N SER A 2 58.85 58.42 -20.56
CA SER A 2 58.89 57.61 -19.32
C SER A 2 58.45 56.16 -19.50
N LYS A 3 59.08 55.31 -18.71
CA LYS A 3 58.88 53.86 -18.55
C LYS A 3 57.57 53.56 -17.81
N GLY A 4 56.83 52.54 -18.25
CA GLY A 4 55.71 51.96 -17.53
C GLY A 4 55.96 50.47 -17.25
N VAL A 5 56.34 50.17 -16.02
CA VAL A 5 56.56 48.81 -15.49
C VAL A 5 55.21 48.22 -15.07
N TRP A 6 54.80 47.10 -15.68
CA TRP A 6 53.62 46.33 -15.25
C TRP A 6 54.05 45.15 -14.37
N ARG A 7 53.73 45.21 -13.07
CA ARG A 7 53.86 44.09 -12.13
C ARG A 7 52.68 43.14 -12.30
N LYS A 8 52.99 41.85 -12.49
CA LYS A 8 52.06 40.72 -12.43
C LYS A 8 51.51 40.54 -11.01
N ARG A 9 50.23 40.18 -10.85
CA ARG A 9 49.71 39.49 -9.66
C ARG A 9 49.14 38.14 -10.10
N ALA A 10 49.74 37.06 -9.60
CA ALA A 10 49.18 35.72 -9.66
C ALA A 10 48.19 35.57 -8.49
N LEU A 11 46.95 35.20 -8.78
CA LEU A 11 45.92 34.90 -7.78
C LEU A 11 45.91 33.37 -7.59
N SER A 12 46.24 32.92 -6.39
CA SER A 12 46.41 31.51 -6.02
C SER A 12 45.04 30.83 -5.87
N THR A 13 44.78 29.79 -6.67
CA THR A 13 43.52 29.02 -6.78
C THR A 13 43.34 27.90 -5.74
N THR A 14 44.12 27.90 -4.66
CA THR A 14 44.10 26.84 -3.65
C THR A 14 43.13 27.09 -2.48
N GLY A 15 42.57 28.30 -2.35
CA GLY A 15 41.66 28.65 -1.25
C GLY A 15 40.16 28.50 -1.55
N GLU A 16 39.77 28.46 -2.83
CA GLU A 16 38.35 28.50 -3.21
C GLU A 16 37.64 27.16 -3.01
N ALA A 17 38.33 26.03 -3.21
CA ALA A 17 37.76 24.70 -3.07
C ALA A 17 37.44 24.34 -1.61
N LEU A 18 38.26 24.80 -0.66
CA LEU A 18 38.01 24.61 0.77
C LEU A 18 36.82 25.45 1.24
N PHE A 19 36.71 26.68 0.73
CA PHE A 19 35.60 27.55 1.08
C PHE A 19 34.27 27.03 0.54
N THR A 20 34.21 26.57 -0.72
CA THR A 20 32.99 25.97 -1.28
C THR A 20 32.61 24.67 -0.57
N CYS A 21 33.58 23.84 -0.19
CA CYS A 21 33.34 22.62 0.57
C CYS A 21 32.74 22.90 1.96
N LEU A 22 33.31 23.88 2.69
CA LEU A 22 32.79 24.27 4.01
C LEU A 22 31.36 24.81 3.91
N VAL A 23 31.07 25.68 2.93
CA VAL A 23 29.72 26.21 2.70
C VAL A 23 28.72 25.09 2.40
N MET A 24 29.08 24.13 1.54
CA MET A 24 28.23 22.98 1.23
C MET A 24 27.95 22.10 2.45
N MET A 25 28.95 21.86 3.30
CA MET A 25 28.79 21.10 4.54
C MET A 25 27.88 21.82 5.55
N PHE A 26 28.02 23.14 5.69
CA PHE A 26 27.13 23.94 6.54
C PHE A 26 25.67 23.92 6.04
N LEU A 27 25.45 24.01 4.72
CA LEU A 27 24.12 23.93 4.13
C LEU A 27 23.48 22.54 4.34
N LEU A 28 24.25 21.46 4.19
CA LEU A 28 23.76 20.10 4.45
C LEU A 28 23.35 19.91 5.92
N VAL A 29 24.17 20.40 6.87
CA VAL A 29 23.84 20.33 8.31
C VAL A 29 22.60 21.16 8.63
N ALA A 30 22.45 22.35 8.04
CA ALA A 30 21.26 23.18 8.23
C ALA A 30 19.98 22.50 7.69
N VAL A 31 20.04 21.86 6.53
CA VAL A 31 18.91 21.14 5.93
C VAL A 31 18.53 19.90 6.77
N LEU A 32 19.52 19.16 7.27
CA LEU A 32 19.29 18.01 8.15
C LEU A 32 18.67 18.44 9.48
N LYS A 33 19.12 19.56 10.06
CA LYS A 33 18.57 20.10 11.31
C LYS A 33 17.14 20.61 11.15
N HIS A 34 16.83 21.27 10.03
CA HIS A 34 15.48 21.75 9.73
C HIS A 34 14.48 20.60 9.47
N ARG A 35 14.97 19.45 8.98
CA ARG A 35 14.17 18.21 8.86
C ARG A 35 13.93 17.53 10.21
N GLY A 36 14.84 17.66 11.17
CA GLY A 36 14.68 17.12 12.52
C GLY A 36 13.67 17.87 13.38
N THR A 37 13.53 19.19 13.19
CA THR A 37 12.63 20.03 14.00
C THR A 37 11.15 19.97 13.60
N LEU A 38 10.78 19.25 12.53
CA LEU A 38 9.39 19.10 12.09
C LEU A 38 8.74 17.77 12.55
N VAL A 39 9.46 16.94 13.32
CA VAL A 39 9.02 15.60 13.74
C VAL A 39 8.56 15.54 15.21
N GLU A 40 8.76 16.61 15.99
CA GLU A 40 8.46 16.68 17.44
C GLU A 40 7.20 17.52 17.74
N GLU A 41 6.11 17.34 16.97
CA GLU A 41 4.78 17.74 17.44
C GLU A 41 3.68 16.95 16.71
N GLY A 42 3.06 15.98 17.39
CA GLY A 42 1.91 15.26 16.84
C GLY A 42 1.61 13.86 17.39
N SER A 43 1.79 13.62 18.69
CA SER A 43 1.21 12.45 19.34
C SER A 43 -0.19 12.77 19.86
N THR A 44 -1.23 12.18 19.26
CA THR A 44 -2.47 11.82 19.96
C THR A 44 -3.20 10.72 19.18
N GLY A 45 -3.51 9.62 19.87
CA GLY A 45 -4.13 8.43 19.29
C GLY A 45 -5.60 8.62 18.89
N ARG A 46 -6.09 7.71 18.03
CA ARG A 46 -7.52 7.42 17.95
C ARG A 46 -7.80 6.04 17.36
N GLU A 47 -8.62 5.31 18.10
CA GLU A 47 -9.27 4.06 17.75
C GLU A 47 -10.07 4.17 16.44
N PHE A 48 -10.03 3.11 15.63
CA PHE A 48 -10.97 2.86 14.55
C PHE A 48 -11.29 1.36 14.62
N GLY A 49 -12.50 0.90 14.90
CA GLY A 49 -13.79 1.44 14.49
C GLY A 49 -14.52 0.29 13.80
N THR A 50 -15.08 -0.61 14.60
CA THR A 50 -15.90 -1.75 14.17
C THR A 50 -17.21 -1.26 13.55
N ARG A 51 -17.20 -0.96 12.25
CA ARG A 51 -18.41 -0.53 11.53
C ARG A 51 -18.67 -1.43 10.33
N SER A 52 -19.24 -2.61 10.57
CA SER A 52 -19.72 -3.46 9.48
C SER A 52 -20.93 -4.35 9.80
N LEU A 53 -21.76 -4.02 10.79
CA LEU A 53 -23.01 -4.77 11.07
C LEU A 53 -24.19 -3.87 11.46
N GLN A 54 -24.53 -2.89 10.62
CA GLN A 54 -25.78 -2.11 10.80
C GLN A 54 -26.69 -2.07 9.57
N SER A 55 -26.33 -2.72 8.46
CA SER A 55 -27.09 -2.57 7.20
C SER A 55 -28.12 -3.66 6.89
N LEU A 56 -28.44 -4.59 7.81
CA LEU A 56 -29.41 -5.66 7.56
C LEU A 56 -30.69 -5.62 8.42
N ASN A 57 -30.82 -4.66 9.35
CA ASN A 57 -32.01 -4.57 10.21
C ASN A 57 -33.09 -3.60 9.72
N SER A 58 -32.98 -3.03 8.51
CA SER A 58 -33.87 -1.95 8.04
C SER A 58 -34.90 -2.34 6.97
N MET A 59 -35.25 -3.63 6.84
CA MET A 59 -36.28 -4.09 5.89
C MET A 59 -37.24 -5.10 6.52
N ASN A 60 -37.67 -4.86 7.75
CA ASN A 60 -38.75 -5.65 8.34
C ASN A 60 -39.58 -4.76 9.27
N ASN A 61 -40.48 -3.96 8.70
CA ASN A 61 -41.75 -3.52 9.30
C ASN A 61 -42.50 -2.61 8.31
N ASN A 62 -43.84 -2.74 8.29
CA ASN A 62 -44.88 -2.03 7.51
C ASN A 62 -45.36 -2.86 6.29
N ASP A 63 -46.30 -3.80 6.44
CA ASP A 63 -47.77 -3.71 6.70
C ASP A 63 -48.62 -3.56 5.42
N LYS A 64 -49.76 -4.25 5.46
CA LYS A 64 -50.81 -4.63 4.47
C LYS A 64 -51.28 -3.49 3.54
N THR A 65 -52.00 -3.68 2.42
CA THR A 65 -53.24 -4.48 2.21
C THR A 65 -53.69 -4.43 0.72
N VAL A 66 -54.39 -5.48 0.25
CA VAL A 66 -55.57 -5.51 -0.65
C VAL A 66 -55.41 -5.38 -2.20
N ASN A 67 -55.62 -6.49 -2.94
CA ASN A 67 -56.82 -6.78 -3.77
C ASN A 67 -56.71 -8.08 -4.61
N GLN A 68 -57.88 -8.59 -5.00
CA GLN A 68 -58.29 -9.96 -5.40
C GLN A 68 -57.92 -10.44 -6.84
N ALA A 69 -58.03 -11.76 -7.03
CA ALA A 69 -57.71 -12.71 -8.14
C ALA A 69 -58.55 -12.57 -9.47
N PRO A 70 -58.48 -13.47 -10.51
CA PRO A 70 -57.81 -14.81 -10.58
C PRO A 70 -57.16 -15.30 -11.92
N ALA A 71 -56.46 -16.44 -11.76
CA ALA A 71 -56.21 -17.59 -12.66
C ALA A 71 -55.40 -17.41 -13.97
N GLU A 72 -54.27 -18.13 -14.08
CA GLU A 72 -54.04 -19.27 -15.00
C GLU A 72 -52.61 -19.85 -14.80
N ASP A 73 -52.45 -21.10 -15.24
CA ASP A 73 -51.42 -22.13 -15.02
C ASP A 73 -49.97 -21.76 -15.41
N ARG A 74 -48.97 -22.15 -14.57
CA ARG A 74 -47.81 -23.02 -14.91
C ARG A 74 -46.59 -22.87 -13.97
N VAL A 75 -46.23 -24.03 -13.39
CA VAL A 75 -44.93 -24.54 -12.90
C VAL A 75 -43.76 -23.54 -12.79
N GLY A 76 -43.31 -23.27 -11.56
CA GLY A 76 -42.12 -22.47 -11.26
C GLY A 76 -41.41 -22.89 -9.97
N GLU A 77 -40.29 -23.58 -10.16
CA GLU A 77 -39.06 -23.65 -9.33
C GLU A 77 -39.08 -23.00 -7.93
N LYS A 78 -39.14 -23.84 -6.89
CA LYS A 78 -38.90 -23.42 -5.50
C LYS A 78 -37.44 -23.66 -5.12
N CYS A 79 -36.56 -22.73 -5.47
CA CYS A 79 -35.18 -22.70 -4.98
C CYS A 79 -34.80 -21.29 -4.52
N GLN A 80 -35.34 -20.84 -3.38
CA GLN A 80 -34.88 -19.61 -2.71
C GLN A 80 -35.30 -19.60 -1.23
N ALA A 81 -34.73 -20.53 -0.45
CA ALA A 81 -34.78 -20.49 1.03
C ALA A 81 -33.61 -21.23 1.69
N THR A 82 -32.83 -22.00 0.94
CA THR A 82 -31.78 -22.89 1.48
C THR A 82 -30.41 -22.21 1.55
N GLN A 83 -30.14 -21.17 0.75
CA GLN A 83 -28.80 -20.62 0.61
C GLN A 83 -28.36 -19.74 1.79
N VAL A 84 -29.27 -18.95 2.37
CA VAL A 84 -28.96 -18.04 3.51
C VAL A 84 -28.62 -18.82 4.79
N LYS A 85 -29.24 -20.00 4.96
CA LYS A 85 -28.99 -20.87 6.12
C LYS A 85 -27.60 -21.50 6.08
N GLY A 86 -27.11 -21.84 4.89
CA GLY A 86 -25.77 -22.42 4.70
C GLY A 86 -24.64 -21.46 5.10
N PHE A 87 -24.74 -20.19 4.68
CA PHE A 87 -23.74 -19.19 5.06
C PHE A 87 -23.76 -18.87 6.56
N SER A 88 -24.95 -18.71 7.17
CA SER A 88 -25.04 -18.47 8.62
C SER A 88 -24.46 -19.62 9.45
N ALA A 89 -24.68 -20.88 9.04
CA ALA A 89 -24.11 -22.04 9.71
C ALA A 89 -22.58 -22.04 9.62
N TYR A 90 -22.04 -21.80 8.42
CA TYR A 90 -20.60 -21.71 8.18
C TYR A 90 -19.92 -20.62 9.02
N PHE A 91 -20.48 -19.40 9.06
CA PHE A 91 -19.92 -18.33 9.90
C PHE A 91 -20.04 -18.64 11.40
N SER A 92 -21.08 -19.36 11.82
CA SER A 92 -21.23 -19.79 13.21
C SER A 92 -20.21 -20.87 13.61
N GLU A 93 -19.85 -21.76 12.69
CA GLU A 93 -18.81 -22.77 12.88
C GLU A 93 -17.42 -22.11 12.99
N LEU A 94 -17.09 -21.18 12.10
CA LEU A 94 -15.86 -20.38 12.19
C LEU A 94 -15.75 -19.64 13.54
N SER A 95 -16.87 -19.08 14.02
CA SER A 95 -16.92 -18.36 15.30
C SER A 95 -16.79 -19.27 16.52
N ARG A 96 -17.24 -20.53 16.42
CA ARG A 96 -17.06 -21.57 17.45
C ARG A 96 -15.63 -22.09 17.47
N GLY A 97 -15.04 -22.32 16.30
CA GLY A 97 -13.63 -22.71 16.17
C GLY A 97 -12.69 -21.68 16.78
N LYS A 98 -12.93 -20.38 16.54
CA LYS A 98 -12.13 -19.29 17.12
C LYS A 98 -12.17 -19.27 18.65
N ARG A 99 -13.34 -19.45 19.26
CA ARG A 99 -13.49 -19.51 20.73
C ARG A 99 -12.87 -20.75 21.35
N ALA A 100 -12.90 -21.89 20.66
CA ALA A 100 -12.25 -23.11 21.13
C ALA A 100 -10.71 -23.00 21.11
N VAL A 101 -10.16 -22.25 20.16
CA VAL A 101 -8.72 -21.93 20.10
C VAL A 101 -8.34 -20.89 21.17
N GLU A 102 -9.18 -19.88 21.38
CA GLU A 102 -8.97 -18.84 22.40
C GLU A 102 -9.05 -19.39 23.84
N HIS A 103 -9.87 -20.42 24.09
CA HIS A 103 -9.91 -21.11 25.37
C HIS A 103 -8.83 -22.18 25.55
N ARG A 104 -8.00 -22.45 24.53
CA ARG A 104 -6.92 -23.45 24.55
C ARG A 104 -5.51 -22.85 24.46
N ALA A 105 -5.37 -21.52 24.44
CA ALA A 105 -4.11 -20.83 24.70
C ALA A 105 -4.32 -19.97 25.96
N VAL A 106 -3.55 -20.05 27.05
CA VAL A 106 -2.10 -20.22 27.16
C VAL A 106 -1.79 -21.00 28.45
N LYS A 107 -1.41 -22.27 28.34
CA LYS A 107 -0.44 -22.82 29.31
C LYS A 107 0.88 -22.21 28.88
N ALA A 108 1.48 -21.36 29.71
CA ALA A 108 2.70 -20.61 29.41
C ALA A 108 3.80 -21.59 28.99
N SER A 109 3.98 -21.72 27.67
CA SER A 109 5.22 -22.19 27.10
C SER A 109 6.19 -21.02 27.15
N ASP A 110 7.48 -21.33 27.31
CA ASP A 110 8.59 -20.39 27.24
C ASP A 110 8.35 -19.31 26.17
N PRO A 111 8.68 -18.03 26.42
CA PRO A 111 8.54 -17.00 25.41
C PRO A 111 9.40 -17.41 24.21
N THR A 112 8.72 -17.84 23.14
CA THR A 112 9.33 -17.98 21.82
C THR A 112 10.10 -16.69 21.53
N PRO A 113 11.38 -16.76 21.12
CA PRO A 113 12.15 -15.57 20.82
C PRO A 113 11.33 -14.70 19.87
N VAL A 114 11.03 -13.48 20.28
CA VAL A 114 10.34 -12.51 19.43
C VAL A 114 11.28 -12.26 18.26
N GLU A 115 10.88 -12.70 17.08
CA GLU A 115 11.69 -12.56 15.89
C GLU A 115 11.91 -11.06 15.61
N GLU A 116 13.16 -10.64 15.52
CA GLU A 116 13.49 -9.24 15.27
C GLU A 116 13.07 -8.86 13.85
N LEU A 117 12.14 -7.90 13.75
CA LEU A 117 11.61 -7.40 12.48
C LEU A 117 12.38 -6.15 12.07
N SER A 118 12.77 -6.10 10.81
CA SER A 118 13.43 -4.96 10.18
C SER A 118 12.58 -4.39 9.04
N PRO A 119 12.79 -3.13 8.61
CA PRO A 119 12.15 -2.60 7.41
C PRO A 119 12.47 -3.38 6.13
N ALA A 120 13.55 -4.17 6.11
CA ALA A 120 13.89 -5.01 4.96
C ALA A 120 12.95 -6.21 4.81
N ASP A 121 12.30 -6.63 5.90
CA ASP A 121 11.33 -7.72 5.92
C ASP A 121 9.97 -7.31 5.32
N VAL A 122 9.74 -6.00 5.13
CA VAL A 122 8.47 -5.50 4.58
C VAL A 122 8.44 -5.62 3.06
N PHE A 123 7.35 -6.17 2.53
CA PHE A 123 7.03 -6.18 1.10
C PHE A 123 5.85 -5.25 0.81
N ILE A 124 6.06 -4.22 -0.02
CA ILE A 124 5.02 -3.26 -0.39
C ILE A 124 4.62 -3.49 -1.85
N ALA A 125 3.41 -4.01 -2.07
CA ALA A 125 2.84 -4.18 -3.41
C ALA A 125 1.94 -3.01 -3.78
N VAL A 126 2.28 -2.30 -4.86
CA VAL A 126 1.49 -1.18 -5.41
C VAL A 126 0.82 -1.61 -6.72
N LYS A 127 -0.50 -1.81 -6.68
CA LYS A 127 -1.33 -2.06 -7.87
C LYS A 127 -1.54 -0.78 -8.67
N THR A 128 -1.28 -0.83 -9.97
CA THR A 128 -1.65 0.24 -10.90
C THR A 128 -2.09 -0.30 -12.25
N THR A 129 -2.42 0.62 -13.17
CA THR A 129 -2.70 0.34 -14.58
C THR A 129 -2.01 1.40 -15.42
N LYS A 130 -1.70 1.08 -16.68
CA LYS A 130 -0.98 1.97 -17.61
C LYS A 130 -1.55 3.39 -17.66
N LYS A 131 -2.88 3.53 -17.65
CA LYS A 131 -3.55 4.85 -17.69
C LYS A 131 -3.28 5.74 -16.47
N TYR A 132 -2.77 5.20 -15.36
CA TYR A 132 -2.49 5.93 -14.13
C TYR A 132 -1.01 6.09 -13.82
N HIS A 133 -0.13 5.69 -14.74
CA HIS A 133 1.32 5.86 -14.60
C HIS A 133 1.69 7.32 -14.30
N HIS A 134 1.17 8.27 -15.07
CA HIS A 134 1.46 9.70 -14.86
C HIS A 134 0.56 10.35 -13.80
N THR A 135 -0.74 10.09 -13.85
CA THR A 135 -1.69 10.85 -13.02
C THR A 135 -1.66 10.46 -11.55
N ARG A 136 -1.15 9.26 -11.21
CA ARG A 136 -1.15 8.75 -9.83
C ARG A 136 0.21 8.20 -9.43
N LEU A 137 0.81 7.32 -10.24
CA LEU A 137 2.03 6.64 -9.82
C LEU A 137 3.23 7.59 -9.75
N ASP A 138 3.40 8.52 -10.70
CA ASP A 138 4.48 9.53 -10.64
C ASP A 138 4.46 10.29 -9.29
N LEU A 139 3.28 10.69 -8.80
CA LEU A 139 3.14 11.34 -7.48
C LEU A 139 3.61 10.44 -6.32
N LEU A 140 3.31 9.14 -6.36
CA LEU A 140 3.75 8.22 -5.30
C LEU A 140 5.27 8.03 -5.34
N LEU A 141 5.84 7.96 -6.55
CA LEU A 141 7.28 7.85 -6.79
C LEU A 141 8.05 9.11 -6.36
N ASP A 142 7.43 10.28 -6.47
CA ASP A 142 8.02 11.55 -6.02
C ASP A 142 7.82 11.79 -4.52
N THR A 143 7.07 10.93 -3.83
CA THR A 143 6.76 11.04 -2.41
C THR A 143 7.28 9.82 -1.63
N TRP A 144 6.40 9.05 -0.99
CA TRP A 144 6.78 8.03 -0.02
C TRP A 144 7.45 6.80 -0.66
N ILE A 145 7.23 6.52 -1.95
CA ILE A 145 7.94 5.40 -2.60
C ILE A 145 9.42 5.72 -2.75
N SER A 146 9.78 7.00 -2.95
CA SER A 146 11.19 7.43 -3.09
C SER A 146 12.05 7.03 -1.88
N THR A 147 11.47 6.99 -0.68
CA THR A 147 12.17 6.62 0.55
C THR A 147 12.23 5.10 0.79
N ASN A 148 11.41 4.32 0.08
CA ASN A 148 11.21 2.88 0.32
C ASN A 148 11.31 2.06 -0.98
N MET A 149 12.14 2.50 -1.91
CA MET A 149 12.29 1.91 -3.25
C MET A 149 12.66 0.43 -3.19
N LEU A 150 13.45 0.01 -2.19
CA LEU A 150 13.93 -1.36 -2.05
C LEU A 150 12.84 -2.35 -1.61
N GLN A 151 11.83 -1.87 -0.87
CA GLN A 151 10.72 -2.66 -0.38
C GLN A 151 9.50 -2.64 -1.31
N THR A 152 9.45 -1.66 -2.21
CA THR A 152 8.25 -1.36 -3.01
C THR A 152 8.33 -1.97 -4.39
N TYR A 153 7.32 -2.77 -4.73
CA TYR A 153 7.11 -3.41 -6.03
C TYR A 153 5.83 -2.86 -6.65
N VAL A 154 5.91 -2.42 -7.91
CA VAL A 154 4.80 -1.84 -8.66
C VAL A 154 4.30 -2.87 -9.67
N PHE A 155 3.03 -3.25 -9.55
CA PHE A 155 2.38 -4.21 -10.44
C PHE A 155 1.46 -3.47 -11.39
N THR A 156 1.74 -3.55 -12.69
CA THR A 156 1.00 -2.86 -13.74
C THR A 156 0.56 -3.81 -14.85
N ASP A 157 -0.40 -3.37 -15.67
CA ASP A 157 -0.90 -4.08 -16.86
C ASP A 157 -0.27 -3.58 -18.18
N GLY A 158 0.71 -2.69 -18.11
CA GLY A 158 1.41 -2.24 -19.31
C GLY A 158 2.80 -1.71 -19.04
N GLU A 159 3.68 -1.87 -20.02
CA GLU A 159 5.06 -1.35 -19.98
C GLU A 159 5.10 0.18 -20.12
N ASP A 160 6.14 0.75 -19.51
CA ASP A 160 6.49 2.17 -19.55
C ASP A 160 8.00 2.33 -19.30
N ASP A 161 8.75 2.73 -20.33
CA ASP A 161 10.20 2.83 -20.26
C ASP A 161 10.69 3.89 -19.26
N ARG A 162 9.91 4.96 -19.05
CA ARG A 162 10.28 6.03 -18.10
C ARG A 162 10.21 5.49 -16.69
N LEU A 163 9.13 4.80 -16.35
CA LEU A 163 8.98 4.18 -15.04
C LEU A 163 9.94 3.00 -14.85
N ARG A 164 10.19 2.21 -15.90
CA ARG A 164 11.19 1.13 -15.89
C ARG A 164 12.58 1.66 -15.55
N LYS A 165 12.98 2.81 -16.09
CA LYS A 165 14.26 3.45 -15.75
C LYS A 165 14.32 3.91 -14.28
N ARG A 166 13.20 4.31 -13.69
CA ARG A 166 13.13 4.77 -12.29
C ARG A 166 13.09 3.61 -11.28
N MET A 167 12.30 2.57 -11.56
CA MET A 167 12.02 1.46 -10.64
C MET A 167 12.84 0.20 -10.94
N GLY A 168 13.42 0.08 -12.13
CA GLY A 168 14.20 -1.09 -12.53
C GLY A 168 13.38 -2.38 -12.51
N SER A 169 13.90 -3.39 -11.81
CA SER A 169 13.27 -4.71 -11.64
C SER A 169 12.02 -4.68 -10.76
N HIS A 170 11.81 -3.62 -9.96
CA HIS A 170 10.68 -3.51 -9.06
C HIS A 170 9.39 -3.05 -9.77
N MET A 171 9.45 -2.75 -11.07
CA MET A 171 8.26 -2.57 -11.89
C MET A 171 7.93 -3.88 -12.62
N ILE A 172 6.79 -4.46 -12.32
CA ILE A 172 6.39 -5.76 -12.83
C ILE A 172 5.17 -5.58 -13.71
N ASN A 173 5.33 -5.93 -14.98
CA ASN A 173 4.20 -6.04 -15.88
C ASN A 173 3.57 -7.42 -15.67
N THR A 174 2.33 -7.40 -15.20
CA THR A 174 1.56 -8.60 -14.87
C THR A 174 0.98 -9.27 -16.11
N ASN A 175 0.95 -8.57 -17.26
CA ASN A 175 0.27 -9.00 -18.49
C ASN A 175 -1.21 -9.37 -18.27
N CYS A 176 -1.80 -8.88 -17.18
CA CYS A 176 -3.21 -9.00 -16.86
C CYS A 176 -4.01 -7.94 -17.60
N SER A 177 -5.32 -8.16 -17.73
CA SER A 177 -6.22 -7.15 -18.32
C SER A 177 -6.18 -5.81 -17.56
N ALA A 178 -6.27 -4.71 -18.31
CA ALA A 178 -6.48 -3.36 -17.78
C ALA A 178 -7.93 -3.06 -17.36
N ALA A 179 -8.83 -4.03 -17.55
CA ALA A 179 -10.22 -3.91 -17.12
C ALA A 179 -10.32 -3.81 -15.59
N HIS A 180 -11.37 -3.15 -15.10
CA HIS A 180 -11.67 -3.05 -13.68
C HIS A 180 -12.58 -4.21 -13.20
N SER A 181 -12.51 -5.37 -13.88
CA SER A 181 -13.30 -6.55 -13.54
C SER A 181 -12.65 -7.32 -12.39
N ARG A 182 -13.46 -8.08 -11.63
CA ARG A 182 -12.96 -8.93 -10.53
C ARG A 182 -11.85 -9.86 -10.99
N GLN A 183 -12.01 -10.48 -12.16
CA GLN A 183 -11.00 -11.37 -12.74
C GLN A 183 -9.67 -10.64 -13.01
N ALA A 184 -9.71 -9.42 -13.56
CA ALA A 184 -8.51 -8.62 -13.82
C ALA A 184 -7.80 -8.16 -12.53
N LEU A 185 -8.58 -7.74 -11.53
CA LEU A 185 -8.08 -7.37 -10.20
C LEU A 185 -7.42 -8.58 -9.49
N SER A 186 -8.08 -9.74 -9.54
CA SER A 186 -7.55 -10.99 -8.98
C SER A 186 -6.31 -11.48 -9.72
N CYS A 187 -6.24 -11.30 -11.05
CA CYS A 187 -5.04 -11.64 -11.83
C CYS A 187 -3.81 -10.86 -11.35
N LYS A 188 -3.91 -9.53 -11.18
CA LYS A 188 -2.80 -8.71 -10.66
C LYS A 188 -2.39 -9.15 -9.25
N MET A 189 -3.39 -9.40 -8.41
CA MET A 189 -3.18 -9.89 -7.04
C MET A 189 -2.48 -11.24 -6.99
N ALA A 190 -2.75 -12.15 -7.93
CA ALA A 190 -2.05 -13.43 -8.01
C ALA A 190 -0.54 -13.23 -8.27
N VAL A 191 -0.19 -12.38 -9.25
CA VAL A 191 1.22 -12.06 -9.55
C VAL A 191 1.93 -11.40 -8.38
N GLU A 192 1.23 -10.57 -7.60
CA GLU A 192 1.77 -10.00 -6.36
C GLU A 192 2.12 -11.05 -5.32
N TYR A 193 1.21 -12.00 -5.08
CA TYR A 193 1.47 -13.07 -4.13
C TYR A 193 2.63 -13.95 -4.58
N ASP A 194 2.67 -14.32 -5.86
CA ASP A 194 3.78 -15.11 -6.41
C ASP A 194 5.12 -14.38 -6.23
N THR A 195 5.13 -13.06 -6.46
CA THR A 195 6.32 -12.22 -6.27
C THR A 195 6.69 -12.11 -4.79
N PHE A 196 5.72 -11.95 -3.90
CA PHE A 196 5.95 -11.91 -2.46
C PHE A 196 6.60 -13.22 -1.98
N ILE A 197 6.03 -14.37 -2.34
CA ILE A 197 6.56 -15.69 -1.99
C ILE A 197 7.99 -15.84 -2.54
N SER A 198 8.22 -15.42 -3.78
CA SER A 198 9.54 -15.50 -4.42
C SER A 198 10.57 -14.54 -3.79
N SER A 199 10.13 -13.45 -3.16
CA SER A 199 11.02 -12.49 -2.52
C SER A 199 11.64 -13.00 -1.22
N GLY A 200 11.09 -14.08 -0.63
CA GLY A 200 11.56 -14.65 0.64
C GLY A 200 11.44 -13.71 1.83
N LYS A 201 10.67 -12.62 1.70
CA LYS A 201 10.35 -11.72 2.81
C LYS A 201 9.38 -12.40 3.77
N LYS A 202 9.44 -11.97 5.02
CA LYS A 202 8.71 -12.58 6.14
C LYS A 202 7.22 -12.25 6.12
#